data_AF-A0A8S3SZH0-F1
#
_entry.id   AF-A0A8S3SZH0-F1
#
_cell.length_a   1.000
_cell.length_b   1.000
_cell.length_c   1.000
_cell.angle_alpha   90.00
_cell.angle_beta   90.00
_cell.angle_gamma   90.00
#
_symmetry.space_group_name_H-M   'P 1'
#
loop_
_entity.id
_entity.type
_entity.pdbx_description
1 polymer ?
#
loop_
_entity_poly.entity_id
_entity_poly.type
_entity_poly.pdbx_seq_one_letter_code
_entity_poly.pdbx_strand_id
1 'polypeptide(L)'
;MTSETNVPCGLCRFDNLTKEAKRWCTNCEEGLCEDCEKAHKKNEKSRNHQVISIQDYRKIENISISQVCEHHGENLEWFCETHDEVLCMVCVPTEHKACSDVISISVATAKSRQSTALSDLERTIEGTLHDVKQCIMNRKSAAENIDKQELAIKTTILETRTKINSQLDKMQENMLHDLRSTSHNCKSKYAKFCQKLDSEKKILTKLREQTKHMKQFYSDIHVFLGTRQVNRQIVSEIGSIKSEVGCVTLPNGNLLIANGTNEITEYSDKGEHIRDIPVSGRPFDITVKDSNRIGMTYGDLKYLEIMNSNNFNSENKISLQNCCFGLSAEDGKLYVISEDATIKVLDLSGVQLQILKIESNKPYYITASSNRIIYTNWEKKSVHCCSLKGKELWQFKHPGGVAVDNYNNVYVVGYYYDYLITIIQHDGKDSKVLLTKSDGLDLPITLYFDKKKNSLLICNLRGKVAL
;
A
#
# COMPACT_ATOMS: atom_id res chain seq x y z
N MET A 1 62.69 -4.88 25.49
CA MET A 1 64.06 -4.46 25.86
C MET A 1 64.36 -5.05 27.23
N THR A 2 64.90 -6.26 27.25
CA THR A 2 65.47 -6.87 28.46
C THR A 2 66.95 -6.55 28.43
N SER A 3 67.41 -5.78 29.42
CA SER A 3 68.83 -5.42 29.59
C SER A 3 69.66 -6.69 29.72
N GLU A 4 70.53 -6.97 28.75
CA GLU A 4 71.47 -8.08 28.81
C GLU A 4 72.44 -7.86 29.98
N THR A 5 72.25 -8.58 31.08
CA THR A 5 73.25 -8.67 32.14
C THR A 5 74.46 -9.42 31.60
N ASN A 6 75.61 -8.74 31.51
CA ASN A 6 76.84 -9.35 31.04
C ASN A 6 77.40 -10.32 32.09
N VAL A 7 77.56 -11.59 31.72
CA VAL A 7 78.11 -12.63 32.59
C VAL A 7 79.64 -12.48 32.64
N PRO A 8 80.25 -12.23 33.81
CA PRO A 8 81.69 -12.05 33.92
C PRO A 8 82.45 -13.38 33.87
N CYS A 9 83.72 -13.33 33.49
CA CYS A 9 84.63 -14.47 33.57
C CYS A 9 85.00 -14.77 35.04
N GLY A 10 84.70 -15.99 35.52
CA GLY A 10 84.96 -16.42 36.90
C GLY A 10 86.46 -16.44 37.24
N LEU A 11 87.29 -16.94 36.33
CA LEU A 11 88.74 -17.06 36.53
C LEU A 11 89.47 -15.71 36.50
N CYS A 12 89.06 -14.78 35.62
CA CYS A 12 89.69 -13.46 35.55
C CYS A 12 89.44 -12.61 36.79
N ARG A 13 88.37 -12.90 37.54
CA ARG A 13 88.04 -12.21 38.79
C ARG A 13 89.14 -12.40 39.84
N PHE A 14 89.82 -13.54 39.86
CA PHE A 14 90.93 -13.80 40.80
C PHE A 14 92.18 -12.94 40.51
N ASP A 15 92.35 -12.53 39.26
CA ASP A 15 93.43 -11.63 38.82
C ASP A 15 93.02 -10.14 38.89
N ASN A 16 91.90 -9.81 39.56
CA ASN A 16 91.26 -8.48 39.57
C ASN A 16 90.93 -7.93 38.17
N LEU A 17 90.69 -8.80 37.19
CA LEU A 17 90.30 -8.42 35.83
C LEU A 17 88.82 -8.72 35.58
N THR A 18 88.03 -7.71 35.25
CA THR A 18 86.64 -7.88 34.78
C THR A 18 86.61 -8.06 33.26
N LYS A 19 86.83 -9.29 32.80
CA LYS A 19 86.58 -9.69 31.41
C LYS A 19 85.20 -10.33 31.26
N GLU A 20 84.51 -10.03 30.18
CA GLU A 20 83.23 -10.66 29.83
C GLU A 20 83.43 -12.13 29.42
N ALA A 21 82.56 -13.01 29.90
CA ALA A 21 82.56 -14.41 29.52
C ALA A 21 81.93 -14.58 28.13
N LYS A 22 82.65 -15.27 27.22
CA LYS A 22 82.09 -15.66 25.91
C LYS A 22 81.55 -17.08 25.93
N ARG A 23 81.99 -17.88 26.89
CA ARG A 23 81.61 -19.28 27.07
C ARG A 23 81.16 -19.51 28.50
N TRP A 24 80.34 -20.53 28.68
CA TRP A 24 79.93 -21.03 29.98
C TRP A 24 80.36 -22.49 30.13
N CYS A 25 81.04 -22.82 31.21
CA CYS A 25 81.35 -24.21 31.53
C CYS A 25 80.25 -24.79 32.41
N THR A 26 79.49 -25.76 31.92
CA THR A 26 78.36 -26.35 32.67
C THR A 26 78.83 -27.23 33.83
N ASN A 27 80.08 -27.70 33.83
CA ASN A 27 80.63 -28.51 34.92
C ASN A 27 81.27 -27.67 36.04
N CYS A 28 81.78 -26.49 35.71
CA CYS A 28 82.35 -25.57 36.71
C CYS A 28 81.36 -24.49 37.14
N GLU A 29 80.23 -24.36 36.44
CA GLU A 29 79.21 -23.33 36.67
C GLU A 29 79.80 -21.91 36.67
N GLU A 30 80.76 -21.68 35.78
CA GLU A 30 81.50 -20.42 35.68
C GLU A 30 81.59 -19.94 34.23
N GLY A 31 81.54 -18.61 34.08
CA GLY A 31 81.80 -17.93 32.81
C GLY A 31 83.30 -17.93 32.48
N LEU A 32 83.64 -18.15 31.21
CA LEU A 32 85.01 -18.16 30.71
C LEU A 32 85.17 -17.13 29.58
N CYS A 33 86.16 -16.24 29.69
CA CYS A 33 86.64 -15.45 28.56
C CYS A 33 87.45 -16.33 27.60
N GLU A 34 87.80 -15.83 26.40
CA GLU A 34 88.51 -16.64 25.39
C GLU A 34 89.85 -17.21 25.87
N ASP A 35 90.59 -16.44 26.67
CA ASP A 35 91.89 -16.86 27.20
C ASP A 35 91.69 -17.97 28.25
N CYS A 36 90.72 -17.77 29.14
CA CYS A 36 90.37 -18.73 30.17
C CYS A 36 89.79 -20.02 29.58
N GLU A 37 88.99 -19.96 28.50
CA GLU A 37 88.52 -21.14 27.79
C GLU A 37 89.69 -21.99 27.27
N LYS A 38 90.67 -21.35 26.63
CA LYS A 38 91.85 -22.05 26.10
C LYS A 38 92.67 -22.70 27.21
N ALA A 39 92.84 -22.01 28.35
CA ALA A 39 93.50 -22.56 29.51
C ALA A 39 92.70 -23.73 30.11
N HIS A 40 91.38 -23.58 30.22
CA HIS A 40 90.46 -24.60 30.74
C HIS A 40 90.53 -25.90 29.94
N LYS A 41 90.59 -25.80 28.61
CA LYS A 41 90.72 -26.96 27.72
C LYS A 41 92.10 -27.62 27.75
N LYS A 42 93.16 -26.90 28.18
CA LYS A 42 94.53 -27.43 28.28
C LYS A 42 94.82 -28.07 29.64
N ASN A 43 94.09 -27.67 30.67
CA ASN A 43 94.28 -28.19 32.02
C ASN A 43 93.80 -29.65 32.12
N GLU A 44 94.61 -30.52 32.72
CA GLU A 44 94.33 -31.95 32.83
C GLU A 44 92.97 -32.23 33.50
N LYS A 45 92.62 -31.42 34.51
CA LYS A 45 91.39 -31.60 35.30
C LYS A 45 90.12 -31.10 34.62
N SER A 46 90.20 -30.08 33.76
CA SER A 46 89.02 -29.44 33.16
C SER A 46 88.91 -29.58 31.63
N ARG A 47 89.88 -30.24 30.97
CA ARG A 47 89.87 -30.47 29.52
C ARG A 47 88.64 -31.21 28.98
N ASN A 48 88.00 -32.03 29.82
CA ASN A 48 86.83 -32.83 29.47
C ASN A 48 85.50 -32.18 29.86
N HIS A 49 85.52 -30.98 30.44
CA HIS A 49 84.28 -30.30 30.82
C HIS A 49 83.52 -29.80 29.59
N GLN A 50 82.19 -29.87 29.66
CA GLN A 50 81.31 -29.34 28.64
C GLN A 50 81.25 -27.81 28.74
N VAL A 51 81.55 -27.17 27.62
CA VAL A 51 81.61 -25.71 27.50
C VAL A 51 80.69 -25.29 26.36
N ILE A 52 79.69 -24.47 26.68
CA ILE A 52 78.67 -23.96 25.74
C ILE A 52 78.87 -22.47 25.48
N SER A 53 78.22 -21.93 24.44
CA SER A 53 78.24 -20.49 24.20
C SER A 53 77.41 -19.75 25.25
N ILE A 54 77.75 -18.49 25.54
CA ILE A 54 76.93 -17.69 26.47
C ILE A 54 75.50 -17.45 25.94
N GLN A 55 75.31 -17.47 24.61
CA GLN A 55 73.99 -17.37 23.99
C GLN A 55 73.13 -18.61 24.25
N ASP A 56 73.72 -19.80 24.26
CA ASP A 56 72.99 -21.03 24.58
C ASP A 56 72.74 -21.15 26.09
N TYR A 57 73.68 -20.68 26.92
CA TYR A 57 73.45 -20.54 28.36
C TYR A 57 72.25 -19.62 28.65
N ARG A 58 72.16 -18.43 28.02
CA ARG A 58 71.02 -17.51 28.19
C ARG A 58 69.67 -18.12 27.82
N LYS A 59 69.63 -19.07 26.87
CA LYS A 59 68.38 -19.78 26.53
C LYS A 59 67.91 -20.70 27.67
N ILE A 60 68.85 -21.26 28.42
CA ILE A 60 68.61 -22.15 29.56
C ILE A 60 68.37 -21.34 30.84
N GLU A 61 69.08 -20.22 31.03
CA GLU A 61 68.97 -19.31 32.19
C GLU A 61 67.55 -18.79 32.43
N ASN A 62 66.74 -18.63 31.38
CA ASN A 62 65.33 -18.24 31.50
C ASN A 62 64.43 -19.32 32.13
N ILE A 63 64.97 -20.51 32.39
CA ILE A 63 64.32 -21.57 33.17
C ILE A 63 65.04 -21.59 34.52
N SER A 64 64.50 -20.86 35.51
CA SER A 64 65.08 -20.83 36.86
C SER A 64 64.79 -22.15 37.57
N ILE A 65 65.76 -23.06 37.57
CA ILE A 65 65.72 -24.32 38.31
C ILE A 65 66.72 -24.19 39.46
N SER A 66 66.22 -24.19 40.71
CA SER A 66 67.10 -24.23 41.88
C SER A 66 67.83 -25.57 41.93
N GLN A 67 69.17 -25.55 42.01
CA GLN A 67 69.99 -26.75 42.21
C GLN A 67 70.25 -27.04 43.70
N VAL A 68 69.68 -26.22 44.58
CA VAL A 68 69.87 -26.30 46.03
C VAL A 68 68.53 -26.59 46.69
N CYS A 69 68.53 -27.48 47.68
CA CYS A 69 67.35 -27.81 48.45
C CYS A 69 66.88 -26.59 49.24
N GLU A 70 65.64 -26.16 49.01
CA GLU A 70 65.06 -24.99 49.68
C GLU A 70 64.98 -25.15 51.20
N HIS A 71 64.87 -26.40 51.68
CA HIS A 71 64.74 -26.71 53.10
C HIS A 71 66.08 -26.79 53.84
N HIS A 72 67.12 -27.30 53.19
CA HIS A 72 68.39 -27.64 53.86
C HIS A 72 69.59 -26.84 53.35
N GLY A 73 69.46 -26.13 52.22
CA GLY A 73 70.55 -25.38 51.61
C GLY A 73 71.66 -26.25 51.00
N GLU A 74 71.44 -27.56 50.91
CA GLU A 74 72.37 -28.55 50.37
C GLU A 74 72.05 -28.89 48.91
N ASN A 75 73.05 -29.34 48.16
CA ASN A 75 72.91 -29.67 46.74
C ASN A 75 71.90 -30.79 46.48
N LEU A 76 71.11 -30.62 45.42
CA LEU A 76 70.14 -31.61 44.94
C LEU A 76 70.85 -32.66 44.09
N GLU A 77 71.20 -33.79 44.69
CA GLU A 77 71.99 -34.86 44.06
C GLU A 77 71.22 -36.19 43.90
N TRP A 78 70.02 -36.28 44.46
CA TRP A 78 69.21 -37.49 44.48
C TRP A 78 67.82 -37.22 43.88
N PHE A 79 67.13 -38.26 43.44
CA PHE A 79 65.78 -38.20 42.89
C PHE A 79 64.97 -39.38 43.39
N CYS A 80 63.76 -39.12 43.90
CA CYS A 80 62.83 -40.17 44.32
C CYS A 80 61.81 -40.43 43.21
N GLU A 81 61.86 -41.61 42.59
CA GLU A 81 60.93 -41.97 41.50
C GLU A 81 59.47 -42.09 42.01
N THR A 82 59.27 -42.44 43.28
CA THR A 82 57.94 -42.58 43.89
C THR A 82 57.23 -41.25 44.09
N HIS A 83 57.98 -40.19 44.40
CA HIS A 83 57.44 -38.86 44.70
C HIS A 83 57.66 -37.85 43.57
N ASP A 84 58.46 -38.19 42.55
CA ASP A 84 58.85 -37.31 41.43
C ASP A 84 59.55 -36.02 41.91
N GLU A 85 60.40 -36.14 42.91
CA GLU A 85 61.06 -35.02 43.60
C GLU A 85 62.59 -35.16 43.60
N VAL A 86 63.28 -34.03 43.41
CA VAL A 86 64.74 -33.92 43.56
C VAL A 86 65.12 -33.63 45.01
N LEU A 87 66.13 -34.32 45.53
CA LEU A 87 66.44 -34.40 46.96
C LEU A 87 67.92 -34.08 47.23
N CYS A 88 68.19 -33.49 48.40
CA CYS A 88 69.56 -33.38 48.94
C CYS A 88 69.92 -34.58 49.82
N MET A 89 71.19 -34.69 50.21
CA MET A 89 71.66 -35.79 51.07
C MET A 89 70.97 -35.84 52.43
N VAL A 90 70.41 -34.73 52.93
CA VAL A 90 69.65 -34.67 54.19
C VAL A 90 68.24 -35.22 54.02
N CYS A 91 67.56 -34.92 52.91
CA CYS A 91 66.19 -35.37 52.61
C CYS A 91 66.06 -36.90 52.51
N VAL A 92 67.09 -37.57 51.98
CA VAL A 92 67.07 -39.02 51.75
C VAL A 92 66.83 -39.81 53.05
N PRO A 93 67.60 -39.63 54.14
CA PRO A 93 67.39 -40.35 55.39
C PRO A 93 66.29 -39.78 56.29
N THR A 94 65.83 -38.53 56.09
CA THR A 94 64.84 -37.89 56.97
C THR A 94 63.42 -38.15 56.48
N GLU A 95 63.10 -37.71 55.26
CA GLU A 95 61.75 -37.69 54.69
C GLU A 95 61.52 -38.88 53.76
N HIS A 96 62.57 -39.32 53.04
CA HIS A 96 62.47 -40.42 52.07
C HIS A 96 63.02 -41.76 52.59
N LYS A 97 63.15 -41.92 53.92
CA LYS A 97 63.72 -43.13 54.55
C LYS A 97 63.00 -44.43 54.18
N ALA A 98 61.69 -44.36 53.94
CA ALA A 98 60.86 -45.50 53.59
C ALA A 98 60.74 -45.71 52.06
N CYS A 99 61.32 -44.83 51.23
CA CYS A 99 61.27 -44.94 49.78
C CYS A 99 62.36 -45.91 49.30
N SER A 100 61.99 -46.95 48.54
CA SER A 100 62.94 -47.90 47.97
C SER A 100 63.62 -47.38 46.70
N ASP A 101 62.99 -46.45 45.99
CA ASP A 101 63.34 -46.06 44.62
C ASP A 101 63.97 -44.66 44.58
N VAL A 102 64.92 -44.42 45.49
CA VAL A 102 65.76 -43.21 45.48
C VAL A 102 67.03 -43.51 44.70
N ILE A 103 67.21 -42.80 43.58
CA ILE A 103 68.37 -42.93 42.69
C ILE A 103 69.15 -41.64 42.65
N SER A 104 70.42 -41.70 42.23
CA SER A 104 71.18 -40.47 42.01
C SER A 104 70.60 -39.69 40.83
N ILE A 105 70.69 -38.36 40.88
CA ILE A 105 70.24 -37.49 39.79
C ILE A 105 70.99 -37.81 38.49
N SER A 106 72.22 -38.30 38.57
CA SER A 106 72.99 -38.76 37.40
C SER A 106 72.37 -39.99 36.71
N VAL A 107 71.74 -40.90 37.48
CA VAL A 107 71.03 -42.06 36.93
C VAL A 107 69.66 -41.65 36.40
N ALA A 108 68.93 -40.80 37.13
CA ALA A 108 67.64 -40.26 36.69
C ALA A 108 67.79 -39.47 35.37
N THR A 109 68.80 -38.60 35.30
CA THR A 109 69.10 -37.83 34.08
C THR A 109 69.59 -38.71 32.95
N ALA A 110 70.34 -39.79 33.22
CA ALA A 110 70.70 -40.76 32.17
C ALA A 110 69.45 -41.47 31.61
N LYS A 111 68.49 -41.87 32.46
CA LYS A 111 67.19 -42.42 32.04
C LYS A 111 66.39 -41.38 31.23
N SER A 112 66.27 -40.14 31.72
CA SER A 112 65.52 -39.08 31.03
C SER A 112 66.17 -38.66 29.71
N ARG A 113 67.50 -38.63 29.63
CA ARG A 113 68.26 -38.36 28.38
C ARG A 113 68.13 -39.50 27.36
N GLN A 114 67.86 -40.72 27.80
CA GLN A 114 67.58 -41.87 26.93
C GLN A 114 66.09 -42.00 26.59
N SER A 115 65.21 -41.26 27.27
CA SER A 115 63.77 -41.24 27.00
C SER A 115 63.43 -40.42 25.76
N THR A 116 62.35 -40.78 25.05
CA THR A 116 61.85 -40.01 23.89
C THR A 116 60.99 -38.80 24.29
N ALA A 117 60.79 -38.54 25.59
CA ALA A 117 59.82 -37.57 26.09
C ALA A 117 60.05 -36.14 25.56
N LEU A 118 61.31 -35.70 25.47
CA LEU A 118 61.65 -34.39 24.89
C LEU A 118 61.37 -34.34 23.38
N SER A 119 61.67 -35.41 22.65
CA SER A 119 61.37 -35.51 21.20
C SER A 119 59.86 -35.60 20.93
N ASP A 120 59.10 -36.26 21.80
CA ASP A 120 57.64 -36.31 21.70
C ASP A 120 56.99 -34.95 22.01
N LEU A 121 57.53 -34.21 22.99
CA LEU A 121 57.13 -32.83 23.26
C LEU A 121 57.47 -31.90 22.10
N GLU A 122 58.67 -32.02 21.52
CA GLU A 122 59.08 -31.27 20.33
C GLU A 122 58.14 -31.53 19.15
N ARG A 123 57.82 -32.80 18.86
CA ARG A 123 56.85 -33.17 17.82
C ARG A 123 55.45 -32.60 18.09
N THR A 124 55.03 -32.56 19.34
CA THR A 124 53.74 -31.95 19.74
C THR A 124 53.76 -30.45 19.51
N ILE A 125 54.85 -29.77 19.85
CA ILE A 125 55.04 -28.34 19.60
C ILE A 125 55.03 -28.05 18.10
N GLU A 126 55.71 -28.86 17.28
CA GLU A 126 55.71 -28.69 15.83
C GLU A 126 54.32 -28.88 15.21
N GLY A 127 53.59 -29.90 15.65
CA GLY A 127 52.21 -30.14 15.22
C GLY A 127 51.28 -28.97 15.57
N THR A 128 51.32 -28.51 16.81
CA THR A 128 50.51 -27.35 17.25
C THR A 128 50.90 -26.06 16.52
N LEU A 129 52.20 -25.83 16.24
CA LEU A 129 52.65 -24.70 15.43
C LEU A 129 52.11 -24.78 13.99
N HIS A 130 52.04 -25.97 13.40
CA HIS A 130 51.42 -26.16 12.09
C HIS A 130 49.93 -25.83 12.12
N ASP A 131 49.19 -26.36 13.09
CA ASP A 131 47.76 -26.12 13.23
C ASP A 131 47.45 -24.62 13.42
N VAL A 132 48.25 -23.92 14.25
CA VAL A 132 48.12 -22.48 14.46
C VAL A 132 48.39 -21.71 13.17
N LYS A 133 49.42 -22.07 12.39
CA LYS A 133 49.68 -21.45 11.07
C LYS A 133 48.49 -21.63 10.13
N GLN A 134 47.92 -22.83 10.07
CA GLN A 134 46.76 -23.11 9.22
C GLN A 134 45.53 -22.32 9.68
N CYS A 135 45.32 -22.20 10.99
CA CYS A 135 44.26 -21.37 11.55
C CYS A 135 44.44 -19.90 11.13
N ILE A 136 45.65 -19.34 11.24
CA ILE A 136 45.94 -17.96 10.84
C ILE A 136 45.62 -17.75 9.35
N MET A 137 46.05 -18.65 8.48
CA MET A 137 45.78 -18.56 7.03
C MET A 137 44.28 -18.61 6.74
N ASN A 138 43.56 -19.56 7.34
CA ASN A 138 42.11 -19.69 7.17
C ASN A 138 41.37 -18.44 7.67
N ARG A 139 41.78 -17.86 8.80
CA ARG A 139 41.17 -16.65 9.37
C ARG A 139 41.44 -15.42 8.51
N LYS A 140 42.65 -15.28 7.93
CA LYS A 140 42.96 -14.20 6.98
C LYS A 140 42.09 -14.28 5.72
N SER A 141 41.97 -15.47 5.13
CA SER A 141 41.11 -15.67 3.96
C SER A 141 39.64 -15.39 4.27
N ALA A 142 39.16 -15.80 5.45
CA ALA A 142 37.80 -15.49 5.89
C ALA A 142 37.55 -13.98 6.03
N ALA A 143 38.50 -13.22 6.57
CA ALA A 143 38.39 -11.76 6.67
C ALA A 143 38.31 -11.10 5.28
N GLU A 144 39.17 -11.48 4.35
CA GLU A 144 39.10 -10.98 2.96
C GLU A 144 37.77 -11.31 2.28
N ASN A 145 37.20 -12.48 2.58
CA ASN A 145 35.90 -12.86 2.05
C ASN A 145 34.77 -12.01 2.64
N ILE A 146 34.84 -11.66 3.92
CA ILE A 146 33.90 -10.73 4.56
C ILE A 146 33.96 -9.36 3.87
N ASP A 147 35.16 -8.82 3.62
CA ASP A 147 35.32 -7.53 2.92
C ASP A 147 34.72 -7.56 1.51
N LYS A 148 34.94 -8.65 0.77
CA LYS A 148 34.34 -8.86 -0.56
C LYS A 148 32.81 -8.92 -0.49
N GLN A 149 32.26 -9.62 0.50
CA GLN A 149 30.82 -9.70 0.70
C GLN A 149 30.22 -8.34 1.06
N GLU A 150 30.88 -7.57 1.92
CA GLU A 150 30.44 -6.21 2.28
C GLU A 150 30.35 -5.32 1.04
N LEU A 151 31.37 -5.34 0.18
CA LEU A 151 31.38 -4.57 -1.06
C LEU A 151 30.27 -5.01 -2.03
N ALA A 152 30.05 -6.33 -2.16
CA ALA A 152 28.99 -6.87 -3.00
C ALA A 152 27.59 -6.47 -2.50
N ILE A 153 27.37 -6.50 -1.19
CA ILE A 153 26.12 -6.06 -0.55
C ILE A 153 25.91 -4.57 -0.79
N LYS A 154 26.94 -3.72 -0.58
CA LYS A 154 26.86 -2.28 -0.84
C LYS A 154 26.45 -1.96 -2.28
N THR A 155 27.06 -2.63 -3.25
CA THR A 155 26.72 -2.46 -4.68
C THR A 155 25.27 -2.86 -4.95
N THR A 156 24.82 -4.00 -4.39
CA THR A 156 23.46 -4.50 -4.55
C THR A 156 22.42 -3.53 -3.97
N ILE A 157 22.71 -2.91 -2.82
CA ILE A 157 21.85 -1.89 -2.21
C ILE A 157 21.69 -0.69 -3.15
N LEU A 158 22.78 -0.20 -3.73
CA LEU A 158 22.76 0.94 -4.65
C LEU A 158 21.98 0.62 -5.94
N GLU A 159 22.22 -0.54 -6.55
CA GLU A 159 21.49 -0.99 -7.74
C GLU A 159 19.99 -1.20 -7.48
N THR A 160 19.64 -1.72 -6.31
CA THR A 160 18.23 -1.90 -5.93
C THR A 160 17.55 -0.55 -5.78
N ARG A 161 18.22 0.42 -5.14
CA ARG A 161 17.70 1.78 -4.99
C ARG A 161 17.48 2.48 -6.34
N THR A 162 18.43 2.35 -7.28
CA THR A 162 18.27 2.96 -8.61
C THR A 162 17.12 2.35 -9.39
N LYS A 163 16.93 1.02 -9.30
CA LYS A 163 15.77 0.33 -9.91
C LYS A 163 14.46 0.82 -9.33
N ILE A 164 14.33 0.91 -8.00
CA ILE A 164 13.11 1.41 -7.33
C ILE A 164 12.79 2.84 -7.80
N ASN A 165 13.78 3.74 -7.79
CA ASN A 165 13.58 5.12 -8.25
C ASN A 165 13.09 5.16 -9.70
N SER A 166 13.71 4.38 -10.60
CA SER A 166 13.29 4.35 -12.01
C SER A 166 11.85 3.83 -12.21
N GLN A 167 11.37 2.94 -11.33
CA GLN A 167 9.99 2.49 -11.36
C GLN A 167 9.04 3.57 -10.86
N LEU A 168 9.40 4.29 -9.79
CA LEU A 168 8.62 5.42 -9.27
C LEU A 168 8.49 6.54 -10.32
N ASP A 169 9.57 6.86 -11.03
CA ASP A 169 9.56 7.86 -12.10
C ASP A 169 8.60 7.47 -13.22
N LYS A 170 8.64 6.21 -13.67
CA LYS A 170 7.70 5.68 -14.68
C LYS A 170 6.25 5.72 -14.21
N MET A 171 5.99 5.36 -12.95
CA MET A 171 4.64 5.42 -12.37
C MET A 171 4.12 6.86 -12.34
N GLN A 172 4.97 7.83 -11.96
CA GLN A 172 4.64 9.25 -11.97
C GLN A 172 4.31 9.73 -13.39
N GLU A 173 5.14 9.40 -14.38
CA GLU A 173 4.92 9.78 -15.78
C GLU A 173 3.59 9.23 -16.32
N ASN A 174 3.28 7.96 -16.04
CA ASN A 174 2.03 7.34 -16.44
C ASN A 174 0.81 8.03 -15.80
N MET A 175 0.84 8.28 -14.47
CA MET A 175 -0.25 8.99 -13.78
C MET A 175 -0.46 10.41 -14.34
N LEU A 176 0.62 11.13 -14.63
CA LEU A 176 0.53 12.47 -15.23
C LEU A 176 -0.02 12.43 -16.65
N HIS A 177 0.35 11.41 -17.44
CA HIS A 177 -0.21 11.19 -18.77
C HIS A 177 -1.73 10.91 -18.70
N ASP A 178 -2.16 10.03 -17.79
CA ASP A 178 -3.57 9.68 -17.62
C ASP A 178 -4.42 10.86 -17.12
N LEU A 179 -3.87 11.68 -16.23
CA LEU A 179 -4.50 12.94 -15.80
C LEU A 179 -4.68 13.90 -16.99
N ARG A 180 -3.65 14.07 -17.81
CA ARG A 180 -3.69 14.95 -19.00
C ARG A 180 -4.69 14.45 -20.03
N SER A 181 -4.69 13.15 -20.33
CA SER A 181 -5.59 12.54 -21.31
C SER A 181 -7.06 12.64 -20.85
N THR A 182 -7.33 12.35 -19.57
CA THR A 182 -8.67 12.47 -18.98
C THR A 182 -9.15 13.92 -18.98
N SER A 183 -8.29 14.87 -18.59
CA SER A 183 -8.59 16.31 -18.61
C SER A 183 -8.90 16.78 -20.03
N HIS A 184 -8.10 16.37 -21.02
CA HIS A 184 -8.33 16.71 -22.42
C HIS A 184 -9.66 16.14 -22.94
N ASN A 185 -9.94 14.87 -22.64
CA ASN A 185 -11.20 14.23 -23.02
C ASN A 185 -12.42 14.92 -22.40
N CYS A 186 -12.36 15.27 -21.11
CA CYS A 186 -13.42 16.04 -20.45
C CYS A 186 -13.61 17.41 -21.12
N LYS A 187 -12.54 18.19 -21.31
CA LYS A 187 -12.60 19.50 -21.97
C LYS A 187 -13.18 19.41 -23.38
N SER A 188 -12.78 18.40 -24.16
CA SER A 188 -13.29 18.15 -25.51
C SER A 188 -14.79 17.82 -25.51
N LYS A 189 -15.26 16.97 -24.58
CA LYS A 189 -16.69 16.68 -24.40
C LYS A 189 -17.47 17.95 -24.05
N TYR A 190 -16.99 18.76 -23.11
CA TYR A 190 -17.64 20.02 -22.74
C TYR A 190 -17.66 21.01 -23.90
N ALA A 191 -16.56 21.15 -24.66
CA ALA A 191 -16.52 22.04 -25.82
C ALA A 191 -17.56 21.65 -26.89
N LYS A 192 -17.69 20.36 -27.19
CA LYS A 192 -18.72 19.84 -28.12
C LYS A 192 -20.13 20.09 -27.60
N PHE A 193 -20.35 19.92 -26.30
CA PHE A 193 -21.64 20.19 -25.68
C PHE A 193 -22.00 21.68 -25.72
N CYS A 194 -21.04 22.57 -25.40
CA CYS A 194 -21.23 24.01 -25.52
C CYS A 194 -21.52 24.44 -26.96
N GLN A 195 -20.81 23.89 -27.96
CA GLN A 195 -21.11 24.16 -29.37
C GLN A 195 -22.54 23.74 -29.74
N LYS A 196 -23.00 22.60 -29.24
CA LYS A 196 -24.38 22.14 -29.43
C LYS A 196 -25.38 23.11 -28.79
N LEU A 197 -25.17 23.50 -27.54
CA LEU A 197 -26.02 24.49 -26.85
C LEU A 197 -26.04 25.84 -27.57
N ASP A 198 -24.91 26.30 -28.10
CA ASP A 198 -24.83 27.54 -28.88
C ASP A 198 -25.62 27.45 -30.19
N SER A 199 -25.59 26.30 -30.86
CA SER A 199 -26.40 26.08 -32.06
C SER A 199 -27.90 26.08 -31.75
N GLU A 200 -28.31 25.41 -30.67
CA GLU A 200 -29.69 25.37 -30.19
C GLU A 200 -30.17 26.76 -29.72
N LYS A 201 -29.29 27.54 -29.05
CA LYS A 201 -29.57 28.93 -28.68
C LYS A 201 -29.82 29.82 -29.88
N LYS A 202 -29.05 29.66 -30.97
CA LYS A 202 -29.25 30.43 -32.22
C LYS A 202 -30.62 30.13 -32.83
N ILE A 203 -31.01 28.84 -32.87
CA ILE A 203 -32.35 28.41 -33.29
C ILE A 203 -33.43 29.08 -32.44
N LEU A 204 -33.33 28.99 -31.11
CA LEU A 204 -34.28 29.60 -30.18
C LEU A 204 -34.41 31.10 -30.37
N THR A 205 -33.30 31.79 -30.63
CA THR A 205 -33.28 33.23 -30.87
C THR A 205 -34.06 33.58 -32.13
N LYS A 206 -33.83 32.83 -33.22
CA LYS A 206 -34.56 32.98 -34.49
C LYS A 206 -36.07 32.71 -34.32
N LEU A 207 -36.43 31.62 -33.64
CA LEU A 207 -37.84 31.27 -33.38
C LEU A 207 -38.53 32.34 -32.52
N ARG A 208 -37.81 32.93 -31.56
CA ARG A 208 -38.31 34.04 -30.74
C ARG A 208 -38.62 35.28 -31.59
N GLU A 209 -37.73 35.65 -32.51
CA GLU A 209 -37.95 36.78 -33.43
C GLU A 209 -39.15 36.55 -34.34
N GLN A 210 -39.26 35.34 -34.92
CA GLN A 210 -40.43 34.94 -35.71
C GLN A 210 -41.72 35.05 -34.90
N THR A 211 -41.72 34.60 -33.65
CA THR A 211 -42.90 34.66 -32.78
C THR A 211 -43.31 36.10 -32.46
N LYS A 212 -42.34 37.00 -32.23
CA LYS A 212 -42.62 38.43 -32.04
C LYS A 212 -43.25 39.06 -33.29
N HIS A 213 -42.69 38.77 -34.46
CA HIS A 213 -43.18 39.31 -35.73
C HIS A 213 -44.58 38.77 -36.07
N MET A 214 -44.84 37.47 -35.86
CA MET A 214 -46.17 36.88 -36.02
C MET A 214 -47.21 37.55 -35.13
N LYS A 215 -46.89 37.77 -33.85
CA LYS A 215 -47.81 38.43 -32.91
C LYS A 215 -48.18 39.86 -33.34
N GLN A 216 -47.30 40.54 -34.07
CA GLN A 216 -47.43 41.97 -34.35
C GLN A 216 -48.07 42.27 -35.72
N PHE A 217 -47.89 41.41 -36.72
CA PHE A 217 -48.23 41.72 -38.12
C PHE A 217 -49.17 40.72 -38.81
N TYR A 218 -49.49 39.57 -38.20
CA TYR A 218 -50.22 38.48 -38.86
C TYR A 218 -51.66 38.39 -38.37
N SER A 219 -52.55 37.84 -39.20
CA SER A 219 -53.96 37.58 -38.81
C SER A 219 -54.07 36.40 -37.83
N ASP A 220 -55.18 36.32 -37.09
CA ASP A 220 -55.40 35.32 -36.03
C ASP A 220 -55.17 33.87 -36.49
N ILE A 221 -55.59 33.53 -37.71
CA ILE A 221 -55.38 32.17 -38.26
C ILE A 221 -53.90 31.87 -38.52
N HIS A 222 -53.11 32.86 -38.96
CA HIS A 222 -51.68 32.71 -39.17
C HIS A 222 -50.93 32.64 -37.83
N VAL A 223 -51.35 33.42 -36.82
CA VAL A 223 -50.79 33.33 -35.47
C VAL A 223 -51.05 31.94 -34.88
N PHE A 224 -52.26 31.41 -35.04
CA PHE A 224 -52.63 30.07 -34.56
C PHE A 224 -51.79 28.96 -35.22
N LEU A 225 -51.71 28.96 -36.56
CA LEU A 225 -50.94 27.94 -37.30
C LEU A 225 -49.43 28.06 -37.07
N GLY A 226 -48.90 29.29 -37.09
CA GLY A 226 -47.49 29.58 -36.86
C GLY A 226 -47.02 29.18 -35.47
N THR A 227 -47.85 29.38 -34.44
CA THR A 227 -47.55 28.96 -33.06
C THR A 227 -47.37 27.44 -32.96
N ARG A 228 -48.20 26.64 -33.65
CA ARG A 228 -48.04 25.18 -33.68
C ARG A 228 -46.80 24.74 -34.45
N GLN A 229 -46.47 25.42 -35.54
CA GLN A 229 -45.27 25.14 -36.32
C GLN A 229 -43.99 25.41 -35.51
N VAL A 230 -43.93 26.56 -34.82
CA VAL A 230 -42.80 26.89 -33.92
C VAL A 230 -42.71 25.89 -32.76
N ASN A 231 -43.83 25.49 -32.14
CA ASN A 231 -43.79 24.46 -31.10
C ASN A 231 -43.24 23.13 -31.63
N ARG A 232 -43.61 22.71 -32.85
CA ARG A 232 -43.05 21.49 -33.46
C ARG A 232 -41.54 21.60 -33.68
N GLN A 233 -41.04 22.75 -34.14
CA GLN A 233 -39.61 22.99 -34.32
C GLN A 233 -38.84 23.00 -33.00
N ILE A 234 -39.38 23.66 -31.95
CA ILE A 234 -38.83 23.63 -30.59
C ILE A 234 -38.69 22.17 -30.14
N VAL A 235 -39.77 21.40 -30.22
CA VAL A 235 -39.80 20.02 -29.78
C VAL A 235 -38.84 19.11 -30.57
N SER A 236 -38.71 19.31 -31.89
CA SER A 236 -37.81 18.51 -32.72
C SER A 236 -36.32 18.84 -32.52
N GLU A 237 -35.99 20.11 -32.28
CA GLU A 237 -34.59 20.57 -32.21
C GLU A 237 -34.08 20.62 -30.76
N ILE A 238 -34.94 20.87 -29.78
CA ILE A 238 -34.60 21.11 -28.36
C ILE A 238 -34.96 19.94 -27.44
N GLY A 239 -35.72 18.95 -27.92
CA GLY A 239 -35.91 17.67 -27.21
C GLY A 239 -34.61 16.90 -26.91
N SER A 240 -33.48 17.43 -27.37
CA SER A 240 -32.11 17.02 -27.05
C SER A 240 -31.57 17.54 -25.71
N ILE A 241 -32.17 18.57 -25.11
CA ILE A 241 -31.77 19.07 -23.79
C ILE A 241 -32.24 18.03 -22.77
N LYS A 242 -31.37 17.08 -22.47
CA LYS A 242 -31.52 16.20 -21.31
C LYS A 242 -31.65 17.10 -20.09
N SER A 243 -32.83 17.14 -19.47
CA SER A 243 -32.95 17.79 -18.18
C SER A 243 -32.76 16.73 -17.12
N GLU A 244 -31.61 16.79 -16.47
CA GLU A 244 -31.27 16.12 -15.21
C GLU A 244 -32.15 16.73 -14.10
N VAL A 245 -33.46 16.60 -14.25
CA VAL A 245 -34.44 17.11 -13.30
C VAL A 245 -35.09 15.93 -12.62
N GLY A 246 -34.75 15.74 -11.35
CA GLY A 246 -35.40 14.83 -10.42
C GLY A 246 -36.05 15.63 -9.29
N CYS A 247 -37.19 15.18 -8.78
CA CYS A 247 -37.82 15.82 -7.64
C CYS A 247 -38.44 14.80 -6.71
N VAL A 248 -38.47 15.12 -5.41
CA VAL A 248 -39.06 14.25 -4.39
C VAL A 248 -39.57 15.07 -3.21
N THR A 249 -40.61 14.57 -2.54
CA THR A 249 -41.07 15.14 -1.27
C THR A 249 -40.43 14.39 -0.11
N LEU A 250 -39.71 15.12 0.74
CA LEU A 250 -39.10 14.61 1.95
C LEU A 250 -40.16 14.25 3.00
N PRO A 251 -39.84 13.37 3.98
CA PRO A 251 -40.78 12.97 5.03
C PRO A 251 -41.37 14.14 5.86
N ASN A 252 -40.61 15.23 6.00
CA ASN A 252 -41.04 16.47 6.65
C ASN A 252 -42.02 17.31 5.80
N GLY A 253 -42.28 16.94 4.55
CA GLY A 253 -43.19 17.61 3.62
C GLY A 253 -42.52 18.59 2.66
N ASN A 254 -41.23 18.90 2.85
CA ASN A 254 -40.45 19.77 1.97
C ASN A 254 -40.18 19.09 0.62
N LEU A 255 -40.03 19.91 -0.41
CA LEU A 255 -39.74 19.48 -1.76
C LEU A 255 -38.24 19.63 -2.03
N LEU A 256 -37.62 18.59 -2.58
CA LEU A 256 -36.21 18.59 -2.96
C LEU A 256 -36.10 18.40 -4.48
N ILE A 257 -35.32 19.27 -5.12
CA ILE A 257 -35.17 19.29 -6.58
C ILE A 257 -33.69 19.16 -6.93
N ALA A 258 -33.37 18.15 -7.72
CA ALA A 258 -32.14 18.05 -8.49
C ALA A 258 -32.40 18.65 -9.87
N ASN A 259 -31.61 19.65 -10.30
CA ASN A 259 -31.82 20.36 -11.56
C ASN A 259 -30.61 20.32 -12.52
N GLY A 260 -29.76 19.29 -12.39
CA GLY A 260 -28.58 19.12 -13.24
C GLY A 260 -27.45 20.11 -12.95
N THR A 261 -27.51 20.80 -11.82
CA THR A 261 -26.40 21.61 -11.30
C THR A 261 -25.59 20.81 -10.27
N ASN A 262 -24.54 21.41 -9.73
CA ASN A 262 -23.78 20.79 -8.62
C ASN A 262 -24.46 21.05 -7.26
N GLU A 263 -25.73 21.42 -7.27
CA GLU A 263 -26.54 21.74 -6.10
C GLU A 263 -27.92 21.08 -6.25
N ILE A 264 -28.55 20.78 -5.12
CA ILE A 264 -29.97 20.45 -5.03
C ILE A 264 -30.67 21.54 -4.22
N THR A 265 -31.88 21.92 -4.60
CA THR A 265 -32.62 23.00 -3.94
C THR A 265 -33.75 22.43 -3.11
N GLU A 266 -33.82 22.85 -1.85
CA GLU A 266 -34.91 22.54 -0.93
C GLU A 266 -35.94 23.68 -0.90
N TYR A 267 -37.22 23.32 -1.05
CA TYR A 267 -38.37 24.21 -0.97
C TYR A 267 -39.31 23.75 0.15
N SER A 268 -40.01 24.69 0.77
CA SER A 268 -41.10 24.38 1.70
C SER A 268 -42.26 23.71 0.98
N ASP A 269 -43.17 23.10 1.75
CA ASP A 269 -44.44 22.56 1.24
C ASP A 269 -45.33 23.63 0.57
N LYS A 270 -45.06 24.92 0.82
CA LYS A 270 -45.70 26.07 0.18
C LYS A 270 -44.96 26.59 -1.06
N GLY A 271 -43.84 25.97 -1.44
CA GLY A 271 -43.04 26.35 -2.59
C GLY A 271 -42.08 27.52 -2.34
N GLU A 272 -41.82 27.87 -1.09
CA GLU A 272 -40.82 28.90 -0.75
C GLU A 272 -39.42 28.29 -0.76
N HIS A 273 -38.45 28.97 -1.36
CA HIS A 273 -37.05 28.53 -1.33
C HIS A 273 -36.55 28.52 0.13
N ILE A 274 -35.95 27.39 0.54
CA ILE A 274 -35.34 27.25 1.86
C ILE A 274 -33.82 27.39 1.76
N ARG A 275 -33.18 26.58 0.91
CA ARG A 275 -31.72 26.56 0.73
C ARG A 275 -31.29 25.79 -0.51
N ASP A 276 -30.09 26.10 -0.97
CA ASP A 276 -29.35 25.30 -1.95
C ASP A 276 -28.29 24.46 -1.24
N ILE A 277 -28.18 23.19 -1.61
CA ILE A 277 -27.35 22.18 -0.94
C ILE A 277 -26.30 21.69 -1.94
N PRO A 278 -25.00 21.89 -1.67
CA PRO A 278 -23.95 21.45 -2.58
C PRO A 278 -23.83 19.94 -2.61
N VAL A 279 -23.60 19.39 -3.81
CA VAL A 279 -23.49 17.94 -4.04
C VAL A 279 -22.28 17.60 -4.90
N SER A 280 -21.92 16.31 -4.95
CA SER A 280 -20.64 15.81 -5.52
C SER A 280 -20.50 15.94 -7.05
N GLY A 281 -21.53 16.43 -7.74
CA GLY A 281 -21.62 16.49 -9.19
C GLY A 281 -23.04 16.81 -9.63
N ARG A 282 -23.41 16.42 -10.85
CA ARG A 282 -24.76 16.65 -11.38
C ARG A 282 -25.65 15.41 -11.20
N PRO A 283 -26.57 15.42 -10.23
CA PRO A 283 -27.52 14.34 -10.07
C PRO A 283 -28.53 14.31 -11.23
N PHE A 284 -28.79 13.13 -11.78
CA PHE A 284 -29.77 12.93 -12.84
C PHE A 284 -31.19 12.80 -12.26
N ASP A 285 -31.33 11.99 -11.21
CA ASP A 285 -32.59 11.72 -10.54
C ASP A 285 -32.40 11.59 -9.02
N ILE A 286 -33.50 11.75 -8.29
CA ILE A 286 -33.53 11.72 -6.82
C ILE A 286 -34.75 10.94 -6.33
N THR A 287 -34.57 10.15 -5.27
CA THR A 287 -35.67 9.44 -4.65
C THR A 287 -35.53 9.42 -3.13
N VAL A 288 -36.63 9.28 -2.41
CA VAL A 288 -36.63 9.02 -0.97
C VAL A 288 -36.47 7.53 -0.79
N LYS A 289 -35.36 7.15 -0.17
CA LYS A 289 -34.99 5.75 0.03
C LYS A 289 -35.69 5.19 1.27
N ASP A 290 -35.72 5.95 2.35
CA ASP A 290 -36.39 5.65 3.62
C ASP A 290 -36.65 6.95 4.41
N SER A 291 -37.13 6.84 5.65
CA SER A 291 -37.52 8.01 6.45
C SER A 291 -36.40 9.01 6.74
N ASN A 292 -35.13 8.62 6.58
CA ASN A 292 -33.98 9.47 6.90
C ASN A 292 -32.96 9.57 5.75
N ARG A 293 -33.25 8.99 4.59
CA ARG A 293 -32.28 8.90 3.49
C ARG A 293 -32.90 9.17 2.14
N ILE A 294 -32.10 9.83 1.31
CA ILE A 294 -32.35 10.03 -0.11
C ILE A 294 -31.30 9.27 -0.92
N GLY A 295 -31.69 8.83 -2.12
CA GLY A 295 -30.78 8.29 -3.13
C GLY A 295 -30.71 9.23 -4.32
N MET A 296 -29.52 9.36 -4.92
CA MET A 296 -29.29 10.17 -6.11
C MET A 296 -28.38 9.46 -7.10
N THR A 297 -28.73 9.48 -8.38
CA THR A 297 -27.92 8.92 -9.46
C THR A 297 -27.03 9.99 -10.08
N TYR A 298 -25.76 9.66 -10.33
CA TYR A 298 -24.83 10.54 -11.03
C TYR A 298 -24.38 9.87 -12.32
N GLY A 299 -25.03 10.21 -13.43
CA GLY A 299 -24.82 9.54 -14.71
C GLY A 299 -23.38 9.60 -15.21
N ASP A 300 -22.78 10.79 -15.21
CA ASP A 300 -21.40 11.00 -15.67
C ASP A 300 -20.35 10.32 -14.77
N LEU A 301 -20.67 10.16 -13.48
CA LEU A 301 -19.79 9.57 -12.49
C LEU A 301 -20.07 8.08 -12.23
N LYS A 302 -21.14 7.54 -12.82
CA LYS A 302 -21.51 6.12 -12.80
C LYS A 302 -21.71 5.54 -11.40
N TYR A 303 -22.29 6.30 -10.49
CA TYR A 303 -22.61 5.82 -9.14
C TYR A 303 -23.98 6.31 -8.65
N LEU A 304 -24.50 5.60 -7.66
CA LEU A 304 -25.62 6.00 -6.81
C LEU A 304 -25.07 6.48 -5.46
N GLU A 305 -25.44 7.67 -5.03
CA GLU A 305 -25.11 8.20 -3.71
C GLU A 305 -26.32 8.10 -2.79
N ILE A 306 -26.07 7.65 -1.56
CA ILE A 306 -27.05 7.69 -0.48
C ILE A 306 -26.64 8.80 0.47
N MET A 307 -27.56 9.72 0.74
CA MET A 307 -27.37 10.84 1.66
C MET A 307 -28.43 10.83 2.76
N ASN A 308 -28.06 11.41 3.89
CA ASN A 308 -28.99 11.69 4.97
C ASN A 308 -29.98 12.79 4.54
N SER A 309 -31.28 12.59 4.76
CA SER A 309 -32.30 13.57 4.35
C SER A 309 -32.37 14.82 5.23
N ASN A 310 -31.77 14.81 6.43
CA ASN A 310 -31.87 15.92 7.37
C ASN A 310 -30.67 16.87 7.26
N ASN A 311 -29.46 16.30 7.22
CA ASN A 311 -28.21 17.08 7.14
C ASN A 311 -27.51 17.01 5.78
N PHE A 312 -28.01 16.20 4.83
CA PHE A 312 -27.46 16.03 3.48
C PHE A 312 -25.99 15.58 3.42
N ASN A 313 -25.50 14.92 4.47
CA ASN A 313 -24.19 14.28 4.43
C ASN A 313 -24.23 12.98 3.63
N SER A 314 -23.18 12.76 2.83
CA SER A 314 -22.95 11.51 2.10
C SER A 314 -22.74 10.36 3.08
N GLU A 315 -23.56 9.31 2.97
CA GLU A 315 -23.47 8.11 3.80
C GLU A 315 -22.88 6.92 3.04
N ASN A 316 -23.17 6.78 1.75
CA ASN A 316 -22.64 5.69 0.92
C ASN A 316 -22.58 6.08 -0.57
N LYS A 317 -21.62 5.52 -1.30
CA LYS A 317 -21.49 5.64 -2.76
C LYS A 317 -21.34 4.26 -3.38
N ILE A 318 -22.32 3.88 -4.20
CA ILE A 318 -22.43 2.56 -4.83
C ILE A 318 -22.04 2.70 -6.30
N SER A 319 -20.91 2.10 -6.69
CA SER A 319 -20.47 2.10 -8.10
C SER A 319 -21.42 1.25 -8.95
N LEU A 320 -21.89 1.82 -10.06
CA LEU A 320 -22.82 1.18 -10.98
C LEU A 320 -22.15 0.75 -12.28
N GLN A 321 -20.85 0.98 -12.48
CA GLN A 321 -20.04 0.60 -13.67
C GLN A 321 -20.45 1.26 -15.02
N ASN A 322 -21.74 1.55 -15.22
CA ASN A 322 -22.33 2.15 -16.43
C ASN A 322 -22.97 3.51 -16.10
N CYS A 323 -23.18 4.35 -17.11
CA CYS A 323 -23.94 5.59 -16.89
C CYS A 323 -25.37 5.24 -16.44
N CYS A 324 -25.82 5.89 -15.38
CA CYS A 324 -27.14 5.69 -14.76
C CYS A 324 -28.01 6.94 -14.93
N PHE A 325 -29.32 6.75 -14.95
CA PHE A 325 -30.30 7.82 -15.17
C PHE A 325 -31.36 7.80 -14.06
N GLY A 326 -32.60 7.47 -14.38
CA GLY A 326 -33.71 7.42 -13.44
C GLY A 326 -33.49 6.48 -12.26
N LEU A 327 -34.08 6.86 -11.14
CA LEU A 327 -33.99 6.18 -9.85
C LEU A 327 -35.37 6.15 -9.19
N SER A 328 -35.80 4.97 -8.75
CA SER A 328 -37.04 4.83 -7.99
C SER A 328 -36.85 3.93 -6.79
N ALA A 329 -37.47 4.28 -5.67
CA ALA A 329 -37.56 3.44 -4.47
C ALA A 329 -38.97 2.91 -4.30
N GLU A 330 -39.11 1.60 -4.11
CA GLU A 330 -40.39 0.95 -3.82
C GLU A 330 -40.17 -0.37 -3.07
N ASP A 331 -40.99 -0.66 -2.07
CA ASP A 331 -40.97 -1.91 -1.29
C ASP A 331 -39.57 -2.32 -0.79
N GLY A 332 -38.82 -1.34 -0.27
CA GLY A 332 -37.48 -1.57 0.28
C GLY A 332 -36.41 -1.89 -0.78
N LYS A 333 -36.67 -1.58 -2.05
CA LYS A 333 -35.73 -1.78 -3.16
C LYS A 333 -35.52 -0.47 -3.90
N LEU A 334 -34.32 -0.34 -4.48
CA LEU A 334 -33.97 0.73 -5.41
C LEU A 334 -33.89 0.16 -6.82
N TYR A 335 -34.49 0.86 -7.77
CA TYR A 335 -34.51 0.51 -9.18
C TYR A 335 -33.76 1.59 -9.93
N VAL A 336 -32.60 1.25 -10.49
CA VAL A 336 -31.73 2.17 -11.22
C VAL A 336 -31.65 1.77 -12.67
N ILE A 337 -32.02 2.67 -13.57
CA ILE A 337 -31.95 2.43 -15.00
C ILE A 337 -30.64 2.93 -15.60
N SER A 338 -30.05 2.17 -16.52
CA SER A 338 -28.70 2.39 -17.04
C SER A 338 -28.65 2.45 -18.58
N GLU A 339 -27.58 3.03 -19.12
CA GLU A 339 -27.39 3.25 -20.57
C GLU A 339 -27.33 1.97 -21.42
N ASP A 340 -26.99 0.84 -20.81
CA ASP A 340 -26.89 -0.47 -21.44
C ASP A 340 -28.24 -1.21 -21.51
N ALA A 341 -29.35 -0.47 -21.36
CA ALA A 341 -30.71 -1.02 -21.34
C ALA A 341 -30.92 -2.05 -20.22
N THR A 342 -30.36 -1.77 -19.04
CA THR A 342 -30.58 -2.57 -17.84
C THR A 342 -31.23 -1.78 -16.72
N ILE A 343 -31.98 -2.48 -15.88
CA ILE A 343 -32.46 -1.99 -14.58
C ILE A 343 -31.77 -2.81 -13.50
N LYS A 344 -30.96 -2.13 -12.68
CA LYS A 344 -30.33 -2.71 -11.50
C LYS A 344 -31.28 -2.57 -10.33
N VAL A 345 -31.62 -3.70 -9.73
CA VAL A 345 -32.44 -3.76 -8.51
C VAL A 345 -31.51 -3.95 -7.34
N LEU A 346 -31.48 -2.98 -6.44
CA LEU A 346 -30.65 -2.97 -5.24
C LEU A 346 -31.53 -3.05 -4.00
N ASP A 347 -31.02 -3.59 -2.91
CA ASP A 347 -31.64 -3.40 -1.60
C ASP A 347 -31.31 -2.01 -1.02
N LEU A 348 -31.89 -1.71 0.15
CA LEU A 348 -31.64 -0.47 0.88
C LEU A 348 -30.19 -0.33 1.42
N SER A 349 -29.34 -1.35 1.36
CA SER A 349 -27.92 -1.23 1.71
C SER A 349 -27.05 -0.91 0.49
N GLY A 350 -27.61 -1.08 -0.72
CA GLY A 350 -26.90 -0.92 -1.99
C GLY A 350 -26.41 -2.22 -2.61
N VAL A 351 -26.74 -3.37 -2.00
CA VAL A 351 -26.39 -4.68 -2.56
C VAL A 351 -27.27 -4.96 -3.76
N GLN A 352 -26.64 -5.36 -4.86
CA GLN A 352 -27.35 -5.71 -6.08
C GLN A 352 -28.06 -7.05 -5.94
N LEU A 353 -29.39 -7.03 -6.00
CA LEU A 353 -30.25 -8.21 -5.92
C LEU A 353 -30.48 -8.85 -7.28
N GLN A 354 -30.67 -8.02 -8.31
CA GLN A 354 -31.06 -8.47 -9.65
C GLN A 354 -30.65 -7.46 -10.73
N ILE A 355 -30.41 -7.95 -11.93
CA ILE A 355 -30.30 -7.13 -13.15
C ILE A 355 -31.40 -7.58 -14.12
N LEU A 356 -32.22 -6.64 -14.56
CA LEU A 356 -33.24 -6.83 -15.58
C LEU A 356 -32.74 -6.25 -16.90
N LYS A 357 -32.81 -7.02 -17.99
CA LYS A 357 -32.62 -6.48 -19.34
C LYS A 357 -33.96 -5.97 -19.86
N ILE A 358 -33.98 -4.77 -20.42
CA ILE A 358 -35.18 -4.13 -20.94
C ILE A 358 -35.03 -3.78 -22.42
N GLU A 359 -36.15 -3.69 -23.12
CA GLU A 359 -36.17 -3.22 -24.50
C GLU A 359 -36.30 -1.70 -24.54
N SER A 360 -35.18 -1.01 -24.33
CA SER A 360 -35.15 0.44 -24.42
C SER A 360 -33.87 0.98 -25.01
N ASN A 361 -34.03 1.85 -26.01
CA ASN A 361 -32.95 2.68 -26.49
C ASN A 361 -33.13 4.06 -25.85
N LYS A 362 -32.15 4.46 -25.03
CA LYS A 362 -32.19 5.66 -24.19
C LYS A 362 -33.27 5.61 -23.09
N PRO A 363 -33.13 4.71 -22.12
CA PRO A 363 -34.04 4.64 -20.99
C PRO A 363 -33.68 5.67 -19.90
N TYR A 364 -34.34 6.82 -19.89
CA TYR A 364 -33.98 7.90 -18.96
C TYR A 364 -34.77 7.91 -17.66
N TYR A 365 -36.08 7.70 -17.72
CA TYR A 365 -36.95 7.72 -16.54
C TYR A 365 -37.46 6.32 -16.20
N ILE A 366 -37.59 6.07 -14.90
CA ILE A 366 -38.11 4.85 -14.30
C ILE A 366 -38.97 5.20 -13.08
N THR A 367 -40.05 4.47 -12.86
CA THR A 367 -40.78 4.47 -11.60
C THR A 367 -41.21 3.04 -11.28
N ALA A 368 -41.24 2.68 -10.01
CA ALA A 368 -41.63 1.35 -9.55
C ALA A 368 -42.89 1.44 -8.67
N SER A 369 -43.69 0.39 -8.77
CA SER A 369 -44.80 0.08 -7.87
C SER A 369 -44.64 -1.34 -7.34
N SER A 370 -45.42 -1.71 -6.34
CA SER A 370 -45.32 -3.01 -5.65
C SER A 370 -45.26 -4.25 -6.55
N ASN A 371 -45.77 -4.19 -7.78
CA ASN A 371 -45.77 -5.33 -8.71
C ASN A 371 -45.25 -5.02 -10.12
N ARG A 372 -44.94 -3.76 -10.44
CA ARG A 372 -44.61 -3.32 -11.81
C ARG A 372 -43.50 -2.29 -11.81
N ILE A 373 -42.72 -2.31 -12.89
CA ILE A 373 -41.70 -1.32 -13.19
C ILE A 373 -42.12 -0.63 -14.48
N ILE A 374 -42.11 0.69 -14.45
CA ILE A 374 -42.46 1.53 -15.58
C ILE A 374 -41.21 2.28 -15.99
N TYR A 375 -40.86 2.23 -17.27
CA TYR A 375 -39.70 2.92 -17.79
C TYR A 375 -39.96 3.52 -19.16
N THR A 376 -39.09 4.44 -19.57
CA THR A 376 -39.22 5.15 -20.84
C THR A 376 -38.32 4.56 -21.93
N ASN A 377 -38.78 4.66 -23.17
CA ASN A 377 -37.98 4.45 -24.37
C ASN A 377 -38.08 5.70 -25.24
N TRP A 378 -37.04 6.53 -25.14
CA TRP A 378 -37.04 7.83 -25.79
C TRP A 378 -36.91 7.74 -27.31
N GLU A 379 -36.22 6.73 -27.82
CA GLU A 379 -36.10 6.56 -29.27
C GLU A 379 -37.41 6.08 -29.90
N LYS A 380 -38.08 5.09 -29.28
CA LYS A 380 -39.38 4.59 -29.75
C LYS A 380 -40.57 5.47 -29.36
N LYS A 381 -40.32 6.53 -28.59
CA LYS A 381 -41.33 7.49 -28.13
C LYS A 381 -42.44 6.84 -27.30
N SER A 382 -42.06 5.94 -26.39
CA SER A 382 -42.98 5.10 -25.63
C SER A 382 -42.61 5.01 -24.14
N VAL A 383 -43.61 4.70 -23.33
CA VAL A 383 -43.48 4.16 -21.97
C VAL A 383 -43.78 2.68 -22.02
N HIS A 384 -43.00 1.92 -21.27
CA HIS A 384 -43.10 0.47 -21.15
C HIS A 384 -43.41 0.14 -19.69
N CYS A 385 -44.28 -0.83 -19.49
CA CYS A 385 -44.57 -1.38 -18.18
C CYS A 385 -44.23 -2.87 -18.19
N CYS A 386 -43.38 -3.30 -17.27
CA CYS A 386 -43.01 -4.68 -17.10
C CYS A 386 -43.25 -5.15 -15.66
N SER A 387 -43.35 -6.46 -15.45
CA SER A 387 -43.35 -7.06 -14.12
C SER A 387 -42.00 -6.88 -13.42
N LEU A 388 -41.93 -7.11 -12.11
CA LEU A 388 -40.66 -7.12 -11.36
C LEU A 388 -39.61 -8.13 -11.88
N LYS A 389 -40.03 -9.10 -12.72
CA LYS A 389 -39.14 -10.06 -13.38
C LYS A 389 -38.70 -9.64 -14.79
N GLY A 390 -39.08 -8.44 -15.23
CA GLY A 390 -38.75 -7.89 -16.55
C GLY A 390 -39.64 -8.36 -17.70
N LYS A 391 -40.71 -9.13 -17.43
CA LYS A 391 -41.69 -9.49 -18.47
C LYS A 391 -42.55 -8.28 -18.82
N GLU A 392 -42.53 -7.85 -20.07
CA GLU A 392 -43.38 -6.78 -20.61
C GLU A 392 -44.87 -7.08 -20.40
N LEU A 393 -45.62 -6.08 -19.96
CA LEU A 393 -47.07 -6.14 -19.73
C LEU A 393 -47.81 -5.30 -20.77
N TRP A 394 -47.41 -4.06 -20.98
CA TRP A 394 -48.00 -3.16 -21.96
C TRP A 394 -47.06 -2.01 -22.32
N GLN A 395 -47.36 -1.32 -23.42
CA GLN A 395 -46.66 -0.14 -23.89
C GLN A 395 -47.66 0.97 -24.20
N PHE A 396 -47.25 2.21 -23.99
CA PHE A 396 -48.03 3.39 -24.30
C PHE A 396 -47.16 4.39 -25.08
N LYS A 397 -47.72 5.04 -26.11
CA LYS A 397 -47.01 6.12 -26.82
C LYS A 397 -46.87 7.33 -25.88
N HIS A 398 -45.92 8.24 -26.12
CA HIS A 398 -45.52 9.38 -25.25
C HIS A 398 -44.23 9.08 -24.44
N PRO A 399 -43.05 9.58 -24.86
CA PRO A 399 -41.86 9.52 -24.04
C PRO A 399 -41.78 10.76 -23.14
N GLY A 400 -41.63 10.56 -21.84
CA GLY A 400 -41.32 11.62 -20.88
C GLY A 400 -41.33 11.09 -19.45
N GLY A 401 -41.22 11.97 -18.46
CA GLY A 401 -41.30 11.60 -17.05
C GLY A 401 -42.51 10.72 -16.74
N VAL A 402 -42.29 9.76 -15.84
CA VAL A 402 -43.29 8.79 -15.42
C VAL A 402 -43.42 8.82 -13.91
N ALA A 403 -44.66 8.75 -13.41
CA ALA A 403 -44.95 8.60 -11.99
C ALA A 403 -46.09 7.61 -11.80
N VAL A 404 -46.19 7.01 -10.61
CA VAL A 404 -47.25 6.06 -10.27
C VAL A 404 -47.94 6.47 -8.97
N ASP A 405 -49.27 6.43 -8.95
CA ASP A 405 -50.04 6.73 -7.74
C ASP A 405 -50.24 5.52 -6.83
N ASN A 406 -50.95 5.75 -5.73
CA ASN A 406 -51.34 4.72 -4.77
C ASN A 406 -52.30 3.65 -5.35
N TYR A 407 -52.96 3.95 -6.48
CA TYR A 407 -53.90 3.08 -7.15
C TYR A 407 -53.29 2.39 -8.37
N ASN A 408 -51.96 2.44 -8.51
CA ASN A 408 -51.23 1.83 -9.60
C ASN A 408 -51.51 2.44 -10.98
N ASN A 409 -52.13 3.62 -11.04
CA ASN A 409 -52.25 4.39 -12.28
C ASN A 409 -50.93 5.07 -12.60
N VAL A 410 -50.61 5.12 -13.89
CA VAL A 410 -49.35 5.64 -14.40
C VAL A 410 -49.60 7.00 -15.03
N TYR A 411 -48.87 8.00 -14.57
CA TYR A 411 -48.86 9.35 -15.13
C TYR A 411 -47.68 9.47 -16.07
N VAL A 412 -47.93 9.97 -17.27
CA VAL A 412 -46.90 10.16 -18.30
C VAL A 412 -47.00 11.59 -18.81
N VAL A 413 -45.86 12.29 -18.83
CA VAL A 413 -45.76 13.58 -19.52
C VAL A 413 -45.33 13.37 -20.97
N GLY A 414 -46.15 13.83 -21.91
CA GLY A 414 -45.88 13.76 -23.34
C GLY A 414 -45.11 14.97 -23.84
N TYR A 415 -43.78 14.94 -23.75
CA TYR A 415 -42.92 16.06 -24.19
C TYR A 415 -43.19 16.48 -25.65
N TYR A 416 -43.44 15.50 -26.55
CA TYR A 416 -43.64 15.74 -27.98
C TYR A 416 -45.07 16.10 -28.38
N TYR A 417 -46.02 16.06 -27.45
CA TYR A 417 -47.44 16.07 -27.75
C TYR A 417 -48.12 17.20 -26.99
N ASP A 418 -47.72 18.44 -27.25
CA ASP A 418 -48.29 19.64 -26.62
C ASP A 418 -48.29 19.59 -25.08
N TYR A 419 -47.29 18.92 -24.49
CA TYR A 419 -47.07 18.84 -23.04
C TYR A 419 -48.22 18.20 -22.26
N LEU A 420 -48.95 17.28 -22.88
CA LEU A 420 -50.06 16.59 -22.23
C LEU A 420 -49.57 15.72 -21.06
N ILE A 421 -50.30 15.76 -19.96
CA ILE A 421 -50.16 14.80 -18.87
C ILE A 421 -51.31 13.81 -19.00
N THR A 422 -50.97 12.56 -19.27
CA THR A 422 -51.93 11.48 -19.45
C THR A 422 -51.85 10.55 -18.25
N ILE A 423 -53.00 10.26 -17.65
CA ILE A 423 -53.15 9.16 -16.69
C ILE A 423 -53.54 7.90 -17.45
N ILE A 424 -52.86 6.81 -17.17
CA ILE A 424 -53.09 5.48 -17.72
C ILE A 424 -53.53 4.60 -16.55
N GLN A 425 -54.66 3.91 -16.69
CA GLN A 425 -55.13 3.00 -15.66
C GLN A 425 -54.15 1.85 -15.45
N HIS A 426 -54.24 1.20 -14.30
CA HIS A 426 -53.31 0.15 -13.88
C HIS A 426 -53.16 -1.02 -14.89
N ASP A 427 -54.13 -1.24 -15.76
CA ASP A 427 -54.12 -2.31 -16.76
C ASP A 427 -53.51 -1.91 -18.11
N GLY A 428 -53.18 -0.63 -18.29
CA GLY A 428 -52.61 -0.09 -19.53
C GLY A 428 -53.60 0.07 -20.68
N LYS A 429 -54.90 -0.20 -20.48
CA LYS A 429 -55.91 -0.20 -21.56
C LYS A 429 -56.60 1.14 -21.70
N ASP A 430 -56.95 1.74 -20.57
CA ASP A 430 -57.64 3.02 -20.53
C ASP A 430 -56.67 4.14 -20.19
N SER A 431 -56.80 5.25 -20.93
CA SER A 431 -56.01 6.45 -20.68
C SER A 431 -56.87 7.70 -20.83
N LYS A 432 -56.56 8.72 -20.04
CA LYS A 432 -57.24 10.00 -20.05
C LYS A 432 -56.22 11.13 -19.98
N VAL A 433 -56.41 12.15 -20.81
CA VAL A 433 -55.67 13.41 -20.68
C VAL A 433 -56.16 14.13 -19.42
N LEU A 434 -55.24 14.38 -18.50
CA LEU A 434 -55.50 15.06 -17.23
C LEU A 434 -55.24 16.55 -17.33
N LEU A 435 -54.07 16.93 -17.87
CA LEU A 435 -53.66 18.33 -18.04
C LEU A 435 -53.08 18.55 -19.43
N THR A 436 -53.18 19.78 -19.87
CA THR A 436 -52.78 20.25 -21.20
C THR A 436 -52.03 21.57 -21.09
N LYS A 437 -51.48 22.04 -22.21
CA LYS A 437 -50.85 23.36 -22.28
C LYS A 437 -51.80 24.51 -21.88
N SER A 438 -53.12 24.39 -22.09
CA SER A 438 -54.07 25.44 -21.67
C SER A 438 -54.22 25.55 -20.16
N ASP A 439 -53.84 24.51 -19.43
CA ASP A 439 -53.84 24.50 -17.96
C ASP A 439 -52.59 25.16 -17.36
N GLY A 440 -51.79 25.85 -18.20
CA GLY A 440 -50.61 26.61 -17.75
C GLY A 440 -49.31 25.79 -17.70
N LEU A 441 -49.27 24.58 -18.25
CA LEU A 441 -48.06 23.77 -18.34
C LEU A 441 -46.98 24.48 -19.20
N ASP A 442 -45.86 24.85 -18.57
CA ASP A 442 -44.68 25.42 -19.23
C ASP A 442 -43.55 24.39 -19.24
N LEU A 443 -43.32 23.71 -20.37
CA LEU A 443 -42.22 22.75 -20.61
C LEU A 443 -42.06 21.66 -19.51
N PRO A 444 -43.11 20.91 -19.15
CA PRO A 444 -43.00 19.84 -18.15
C PRO A 444 -42.12 18.70 -18.67
N ILE A 445 -41.27 18.15 -17.79
CA ILE A 445 -40.30 17.11 -18.15
C ILE A 445 -40.37 15.89 -17.23
N THR A 446 -40.35 16.11 -15.92
CA THR A 446 -40.42 15.03 -14.94
C THR A 446 -41.68 15.13 -14.10
N LEU A 447 -42.12 13.97 -13.63
CA LEU A 447 -43.30 13.79 -12.80
C LEU A 447 -42.88 13.08 -11.52
N TYR A 448 -43.43 13.48 -10.40
CA TYR A 448 -43.32 12.76 -9.13
C TYR A 448 -44.68 12.70 -8.47
N PHE A 449 -45.07 11.55 -7.97
CA PHE A 449 -46.33 11.42 -7.23
C PHE A 449 -46.01 11.31 -5.74
N ASP A 450 -46.43 12.32 -4.97
CA ASP A 450 -46.39 12.24 -3.51
C ASP A 450 -47.51 11.33 -3.03
N LYS A 451 -47.16 10.09 -2.71
CA LYS A 451 -48.09 9.08 -2.20
C LYS A 451 -48.76 9.49 -0.89
N LYS A 452 -48.10 10.29 -0.05
CA LYS A 452 -48.62 10.72 1.26
C LYS A 452 -49.63 11.87 1.12
N LYS A 453 -49.33 12.85 0.27
CA LYS A 453 -50.23 13.97 -0.04
C LYS A 453 -51.28 13.63 -1.11
N ASN A 454 -51.11 12.51 -1.79
CA ASN A 454 -51.92 12.09 -2.94
C ASN A 454 -51.96 13.18 -4.04
N SER A 455 -50.78 13.73 -4.36
CA SER A 455 -50.60 14.86 -5.28
C SER A 455 -49.52 14.57 -6.32
N LEU A 456 -49.73 15.04 -7.54
CA LEU A 456 -48.77 14.92 -8.64
C LEU A 456 -47.95 16.22 -8.76
N LEU A 457 -46.64 16.13 -8.56
CA LEU A 457 -45.71 17.22 -8.82
C LEU A 457 -45.26 17.17 -10.27
N ILE A 458 -45.28 18.34 -10.91
CA ILE A 458 -44.88 18.50 -12.30
C ILE A 458 -43.70 19.47 -12.35
N CYS A 459 -42.53 18.96 -12.73
CA CYS A 459 -41.34 19.78 -12.83
C CYS A 459 -41.04 20.12 -14.29
N ASN A 460 -40.69 21.37 -14.54
CA ASN A 460 -40.33 21.82 -15.88
C ASN A 460 -38.82 21.96 -16.12
N LEU A 461 -38.45 22.23 -17.37
CA LEU A 461 -37.07 22.45 -17.81
C LEU A 461 -36.32 23.55 -17.03
N ARG A 462 -37.04 24.46 -16.38
CA ARG A 462 -36.47 25.57 -15.61
C ARG A 462 -36.39 25.25 -14.11
N GLY A 463 -36.69 24.02 -13.69
CA GLY A 463 -36.73 23.62 -12.29
C GLY A 463 -37.89 24.22 -11.50
N LYS A 464 -38.91 24.77 -12.17
CA LYS A 464 -40.15 25.20 -11.49
C LYS A 464 -41.09 24.02 -11.35
N VAL A 465 -41.78 23.97 -10.22
CA VAL A 465 -42.73 22.91 -9.89
C VAL A 465 -44.14 23.48 -9.86
N ALA A 466 -45.03 22.84 -10.59
CA ALA A 466 -46.47 23.03 -10.45
C ALA A 466 -47.03 21.87 -9.61
N LEU A 467 -47.93 22.23 -8.68
CA LEU A 467 -48.65 21.33 -7.79
C LEU A 467 -50.04 21.02 -8.35
#